data_AF-A0A8S3GWC2-F1
#
_entry.id   AF-A0A8S3GWC2-F1
#
_cell.length_a   1.000
_cell.length_b   1.000
_cell.length_c   1.000
_cell.angle_alpha   90.00
_cell.angle_beta   90.00
_cell.angle_gamma   90.00
#
_symmetry.space_group_name_H-M   'P 1'
#
loop_
_entity.id
_entity.type
_entity.pdbx_description
1 polymer ?
#
loop_
_entity_poly.entity_id
_entity_poly.type
_entity_poly.pdbx_seq_one_letter_code
_entity_poly.pdbx_strand_id
1 'polypeptide(L)' 'MPENYRNNNIISTSAIDMLMKFGDVESAERIFRSIKTKNIITYGAMVKGYVGNEMFEKALDL' A
#
# COMPACT_ATOMS: atom_id res chain seq x y z
N MET A 1 16.79 14.28 5.67
CA MET A 1 15.92 13.60 4.68
C MET A 1 14.96 14.62 4.11
N PRO A 2 14.70 14.70 2.80
CA PRO A 2 13.84 15.74 2.26
C PRO A 2 12.38 15.47 2.65
N GLU A 3 11.72 16.44 3.28
CA GLU A 3 10.32 16.37 3.75
C GLU A 3 9.33 15.88 2.69
N ASN A 4 9.59 16.21 1.42
CA ASN A 4 8.70 15.93 0.30
C ASN A 4 8.44 14.42 0.09
N TYR A 5 9.39 13.55 0.45
CA TYR A 5 9.22 12.09 0.31
C TYR A 5 8.25 11.51 1.34
N ARG A 6 8.24 12.07 2.56
CA ARG A 6 7.32 11.63 3.62
C ARG A 6 5.87 11.94 3.27
N ASN A 7 5.59 13.15 2.78
CA ASN A 7 4.24 13.53 2.38
C ASN A 7 3.71 12.69 1.21
N ASN A 8 4.56 12.41 0.22
CA ASN A 8 4.14 11.58 -0.92
C ASN A 8 3.80 10.13 -0.50
N ASN A 9 4.59 9.55 0.41
CA ASN A 9 4.29 8.22 0.94
C ASN A 9 3.00 8.19 1.76
N ILE A 10 2.69 9.24 2.53
CA ILE A 10 1.44 9.32 3.29
C ILE A 10 0.24 9.33 2.33
N ILE A 11 0.25 10.20 1.32
CA ILE A 11 -0.84 10.27 0.33
C ILE A 11 -1.00 8.93 -0.39
N SER A 12 0.10 8.33 -0.84
CA SER A 12 0.09 7.04 -1.51
C SER A 12 -0.43 5.92 -0.61
N THR A 13 -0.07 5.92 0.67
CA THR A 13 -0.57 4.95 1.66
C THR A 13 -2.08 5.12 1.87
N SER A 14 -2.56 6.35 2.03
CA SER A 14 -3.99 6.61 2.18
C SER A 14 -4.79 6.16 0.96
N ALA A 15 -4.25 6.34 -0.25
CA ALA A 15 -4.86 5.84 -1.47
C ALA A 15 -4.89 4.29 -1.51
N ILE A 16 -3.79 3.62 -1.15
CA ILE A 16 -3.73 2.15 -1.01
C ILE A 16 -4.80 1.65 -0.04
N ASP A 17 -4.87 2.23 1.16
CA ASP A 17 -5.83 1.85 2.20
C ASP A 17 -7.28 1.99 1.71
N MET A 18 -7.59 3.05 0.97
CA MET A 18 -8.93 3.27 0.41
C MET A 18 -9.26 2.24 -0.68
N LEU A 19 -8.36 2.05 -1.64
CA LEU A 19 -8.56 1.12 -2.75
C LEU A 19 -8.74 -0.31 -2.26
N MET A 20 -7.90 -0.74 -1.30
CA MET A 20 -8.01 -2.05 -0.66
C MET A 20 -9.35 -2.25 0.05
N LYS A 21 -9.88 -1.22 0.73
CA LYS A 21 -11.21 -1.30 1.38
C LYS A 21 -12.36 -1.50 0.41
N PHE A 22 -12.24 -1.03 -0.83
CA PHE A 22 -13.23 -1.21 -1.88
C PHE A 22 -12.95 -2.41 -2.80
N GLY A 23 -11.90 -3.19 -2.50
CA GLY A 23 -11.53 -4.37 -3.28
C GLY A 23 -10.81 -4.07 -4.60
N ASP A 24 -10.45 -2.81 -4.87
CA ASP A 24 -9.60 -2.46 -6.02
C ASP A 24 -8.13 -2.71 -5.70
N VAL A 25 -7.80 -4.00 -5.56
CA VAL A 25 -6.46 -4.47 -5.19
C VAL A 25 -5.45 -4.14 -6.28
N GLU A 26 -5.84 -4.22 -7.55
CA GLU A 26 -4.93 -3.97 -8.68
C GLU A 26 -4.42 -2.53 -8.68
N SER A 27 -5.31 -1.55 -8.51
CA SER A 27 -4.92 -0.14 -8.42
C SER A 27 -4.04 0.12 -7.19
N ALA A 28 -4.36 -0.48 -6.05
CA ALA A 28 -3.56 -0.36 -4.83
C ALA A 28 -2.13 -0.88 -5.06
N GLU A 29 -1.97 -2.05 -5.69
CA GLU A 29 -0.67 -2.60 -6.03
C GLU A 29 0.11 -1.72 -7.02
N ARG A 30 -0.56 -1.11 -8.01
CA ARG A 30 0.08 -0.19 -8.96
C ARG A 30 0.65 1.03 -8.24
N ILE A 31 -0.11 1.63 -7.32
CA ILE A 31 0.37 2.74 -6.49
C ILE A 31 1.55 2.27 -5.65
N PHE A 32 1.44 1.15 -4.95
CA PHE A 32 2.52 0.61 -4.13
C PHE A 32 3.80 0.38 -4.92
N ARG A 33 3.72 -0.21 -6.11
CA ARG A 33 4.87 -0.40 -7.02
C ARG A 33 5.52 0.92 -7.43
N SER A 34 4.73 1.98 -7.63
CA SER A 34 5.24 3.32 -8.00
C SER A 34 6.01 4.04 -6.88
N ILE A 35 5.84 3.65 -5.61
CA ILE A 35 6.56 4.25 -4.48
C ILE A 35 8.05 3.87 -4.55
N LYS A 36 8.91 4.87 -4.79
CA LYS A 36 10.37 4.70 -4.91
C LYS A 36 11.02 4.13 -3.64
N THR A 37 10.65 4.65 -2.48
CA THR A 37 11.18 4.21 -1.19
C THR A 37 10.01 3.87 -0.28
N LYS A 38 9.68 2.58 -0.23
CA LYS A 38 8.64 2.03 0.64
C LYS A 38 9.14 2.04 2.09
N ASN A 39 8.22 2.25 3.02
CA ASN A 39 8.49 2.19 4.45
C ASN A 39 7.50 1.25 5.14
N ILE A 40 7.67 1.05 6.44
CA ILE A 40 6.84 0.15 7.24
C ILE A 40 5.33 0.47 7.15
N ILE A 41 4.98 1.74 6.95
CA ILE A 41 3.59 2.17 6.83
C ILE A 41 3.00 1.69 5.50
N THR A 42 3.72 1.87 4.39
CA THR A 42 3.27 1.41 3.06
C THR A 42 3.16 -0.11 2.98
N TYR A 43 4.09 -0.86 3.58
CA TYR A 43 3.99 -2.32 3.66
C TYR A 43 2.82 -2.75 4.54
N GLY A 44 2.64 -2.12 5.71
CA GLY A 44 1.54 -2.41 6.61
C GLY A 44 0.16 -2.21 5.98
N ALA A 45 -0.01 -1.14 5.19
CA ALA A 45 -1.23 -0.89 4.42
C ALA A 45 -1.53 -2.01 3.41
N MET A 46 -0.51 -2.47 2.68
CA MET A 46 -0.66 -3.56 1.71
C MET A 46 -0.97 -4.90 2.37
N VAL A 47 -0.24 -5.31 3.42
CA VAL A 47 -0.51 -6.56 4.16
C VAL A 47 -1.94 -6.55 4.72
N LYS A 48 -2.33 -5.46 5.38
CA LYS A 48 -3.69 -5.29 5.91
C LYS A 48 -4.73 -5.37 4.79
N GLY A 49 -4.47 -4.73 3.66
CA GLY A 49 -5.33 -4.75 2.48
C GLY A 49 -5.52 -6.15 1.90
N TYR A 50 -4.43 -6.92 1.73
CA TYR A 50 -4.51 -8.29 1.25
C TYR A 50 -5.25 -9.21 2.20
N VAL A 51 -4.97 -9.14 3.51
CA VAL A 51 -5.70 -9.91 4.53
C VAL A 51 -7.19 -9.57 4.51
N GLY A 52 -7.54 -8.29 4.40
CA GLY A 52 -8.94 -7.83 4.33
C GLY A 52 -9.68 -8.23 3.05
N ASN A 53 -8.96 -8.58 1.98
CA ASN A 53 -9.50 -9.09 0.72
C ASN A 53 -9.27 -10.60 0.55
N GLU A 54 -8.94 -11.32 1.64
CA GLU A 54 -8.73 -12.78 1.66
C GLU A 54 -7.59 -13.27 0.74
N MET A 55 -6.65 -12.39 0.37
CA MET A 55 -5.51 -12.70 -0.48
C MET A 55 -4.27 -13.07 0.36
N PHE A 56 -4.38 -14.11 1.19
CA PHE A 56 -3.36 -14.43 2.19
C PHE A 56 -1.99 -14.76 1.60
N GLU A 57 -1.94 -15.48 0.47
CA GLU A 57 -0.68 -15.79 -0.21
C GLU A 57 0.07 -14.51 -0.61
N LYS A 58 -0.65 -13.53 -1.16
CA LYS A 58 -0.06 -12.22 -1.49
C LYS A 58 0.40 -11.44 -0.26
N ALA A 59 -0.26 -11.62 0.88
CA ALA A 59 0.16 -11.00 2.13
C ALA A 59 1.46 -11.60 2.68
N LEU A 60 1.70 -12.89 2.44
CA LEU A 60 2.92 -13.60 2.83
C LEU A 60 4.09 -13.29 1.88
N ASP A 61 3.81 -13.11 0.59
CA ASP A 61 4.82 -12.88 -0.46
C ASP A 61 5.28 -11.41 -0.61
N LEU A 62 4.67 -10.48 0.13
CA LEU A 62 4.90 -9.03 0.00
C LEU A 62 6.24 -8.55 0.56
#